data_AF-M0MMJ7-F1
#
_entry.id   AF-M0MMJ7-F1
#
_cell.length_a   1.000
_cell.length_b   1.000
_cell.length_c   1.000
_cell.angle_alpha   90.00
_cell.angle_beta   90.00
_cell.angle_gamma   90.00
#
_symmetry.space_group_name_H-M   'P 1'
#
loop_
_entity.id
_entity.type
_entity.pdbx_description
1 polymer ?
#
loop_
_entity_poly.entity_id
_entity_poly.type
_entity_poly.pdbx_seq_one_letter_code
_entity_poly.pdbx_strand_id
1 'polypeptide(L)'
;MYGVVTRNAEEVRWPEFDRGFYEVKDVTGRSAEPITDGVNMVSCFGDNAAADADPSLVPVDDMGRPATRDRTYFDWDYVCPSREDYREGLFEVIDDCVEANEDVRLDDIGFPRAEYCRCGVCEQRFEESSHDDRFAWRADVITEFVEEAVERIPGRVYMTLYPDPYPGHLYERAGLDLEALEEHVDEFVVPLYDTAYETTYWLETIARGFDSALETPFSVELYAVNVDVDNLIHALEVAEEYGESVLFGYEASNARAALRRQQADEREGETYGEPGSESRSQSGE
;
A
#
# COMPACT_ATOMS: atom_id res chain seq x y z
N MET A 1 -0.63 15.73 -0.11
CA MET A 1 -0.03 15.36 -1.42
C MET A 1 -0.94 14.32 -2.06
N TYR A 2 -1.12 14.35 -3.38
CA TYR A 2 -1.92 13.35 -4.09
C TYR A 2 -1.07 12.46 -4.97
N GLY A 3 -1.30 11.15 -4.91
CA GLY A 3 -0.62 10.20 -5.78
C GLY A 3 -1.57 9.27 -6.51
N VAL A 4 -1.03 8.48 -7.43
CA VAL A 4 -1.77 7.47 -8.19
C VAL A 4 -1.06 6.14 -8.15
N VAL A 5 -1.80 5.04 -8.05
CA VAL A 5 -1.29 3.68 -8.19
C VAL A 5 -1.91 3.07 -9.44
N THR A 6 -1.07 2.68 -10.39
CA THR A 6 -1.53 2.35 -11.75
C THR A 6 -0.65 1.32 -12.46
N ARG A 7 -1.25 0.67 -13.46
CA ARG A 7 -0.58 -0.20 -14.44
C ARG A 7 -0.27 0.52 -15.75
N ASN A 8 -0.61 1.81 -15.83
CA ASN A 8 -0.43 2.63 -17.02
C ASN A 8 0.68 3.66 -16.79
N ALA A 9 1.82 3.46 -17.43
CA ALA A 9 2.99 4.33 -17.30
C ALA A 9 2.73 5.79 -17.73
N GLU A 10 1.71 6.04 -18.56
CA GLU A 10 1.36 7.42 -18.93
C GLU A 10 0.70 8.19 -17.77
N GLU A 11 -0.06 7.51 -16.92
CA GLU A 11 -0.81 8.10 -15.81
C GLU A 11 0.10 8.57 -14.67
N VAL A 12 1.25 7.91 -14.49
CA VAL A 12 2.28 8.28 -13.51
C VAL A 12 2.76 9.72 -13.68
N ARG A 13 2.73 10.25 -14.91
CA ARG A 13 3.22 11.59 -15.26
C ARG A 13 2.12 12.65 -15.33
N TRP A 14 0.90 12.31 -14.93
CA TRP A 14 -0.19 13.28 -14.99
C TRP A 14 0.03 14.40 -13.97
N PRO A 15 -0.15 15.67 -14.36
CA PRO A 15 0.21 16.83 -13.53
C PRO A 15 -0.68 17.01 -12.30
N GLU A 16 -1.79 16.27 -12.21
CA GLU A 16 -2.67 16.29 -11.04
C GLU A 16 -2.16 15.44 -9.88
N PHE A 17 -1.16 14.58 -10.11
CA PHE A 17 -0.55 13.75 -9.08
C PHE A 17 0.88 14.21 -8.84
N ASP A 18 1.24 14.37 -7.57
CA ASP A 18 2.60 14.70 -7.14
C ASP A 18 3.53 13.47 -7.23
N ARG A 19 2.97 12.26 -7.11
CA ARG A 19 3.69 10.99 -7.13
C ARG A 19 2.90 9.88 -7.81
N GLY A 20 3.54 9.13 -8.70
CA GLY A 20 2.95 7.93 -9.30
C GLY A 20 3.67 6.65 -8.84
N PHE A 21 2.89 5.64 -8.47
CA PHE A 21 3.33 4.28 -8.21
C PHE A 21 2.92 3.39 -9.38
N TYR A 22 3.89 2.67 -9.93
CA TYR A 22 3.72 1.81 -11.09
C TYR A 22 3.84 0.33 -10.71
N GLU A 23 2.79 -0.46 -10.90
CA GLU A 23 2.81 -1.90 -10.65
C GLU A 23 3.71 -2.62 -11.67
N VAL A 24 4.96 -2.87 -11.27
CA VAL A 24 5.92 -3.68 -12.03
C VAL A 24 5.60 -5.16 -11.88
N LYS A 25 5.28 -5.60 -10.66
CA LYS A 25 4.80 -6.95 -10.36
C LYS A 25 3.51 -6.84 -9.56
N ASP A 26 2.43 -7.46 -10.05
CA ASP A 26 1.15 -7.54 -9.33
C ASP A 26 0.88 -8.95 -8.78
N VAL A 27 -0.14 -9.07 -7.92
CA VAL A 27 -0.57 -10.36 -7.33
C VAL A 27 -1.00 -11.41 -8.35
N THR A 28 -1.25 -11.05 -9.61
CA THR A 28 -1.58 -12.02 -10.65
C THR A 28 -0.35 -12.77 -11.16
N GLY A 29 0.85 -12.34 -10.77
CA GLY A 29 2.12 -12.82 -11.30
C GLY A 29 2.48 -12.19 -12.64
N ARG A 30 1.77 -11.13 -13.04
CA ARG A 30 2.15 -10.34 -14.21
C ARG A 30 3.34 -9.48 -13.83
N SER A 31 4.36 -9.51 -14.69
CA SER A 31 5.48 -8.58 -14.66
C SER A 31 5.42 -7.60 -15.84
N ALA A 32 5.78 -6.35 -15.60
CA ALA A 32 6.00 -5.29 -16.57
C ALA A 32 7.44 -4.76 -16.44
N GLU A 33 7.91 -4.02 -17.44
CA GLU A 33 9.22 -3.37 -17.37
C GLU A 33 9.15 -2.20 -16.36
N PRO A 34 10.12 -2.07 -15.44
CA PRO A 34 10.24 -0.89 -14.58
C PRO A 34 10.30 0.42 -15.37
N ILE A 35 9.87 1.51 -14.75
CA ILE A 35 9.88 2.85 -15.35
C ILE A 35 10.75 3.81 -14.53
N THR A 36 11.28 4.84 -15.20
CA THR A 36 12.12 5.85 -14.56
C THR A 36 11.33 6.98 -13.89
N ASP A 37 10.11 7.22 -14.37
CA ASP A 37 9.34 8.44 -14.09
C ASP A 37 8.36 8.28 -12.90
N GLY A 38 8.50 7.22 -12.09
CA GLY A 38 7.66 6.96 -10.91
C GLY A 38 8.25 5.88 -10.00
N VAL A 39 7.63 5.68 -8.84
CA VAL A 39 8.02 4.65 -7.86
C VAL A 39 7.56 3.29 -8.37
N ASN A 40 8.50 2.36 -8.58
CA ASN A 40 8.16 1.01 -9.02
C ASN A 40 7.66 0.17 -7.85
N MET A 41 6.58 -0.57 -8.07
CA MET A 41 5.87 -1.34 -7.04
C MET A 41 5.92 -2.84 -7.34
N VAL A 42 6.25 -3.63 -6.31
CA VAL A 42 6.47 -5.08 -6.41
C VAL A 42 5.61 -5.81 -5.36
N SER A 43 4.57 -6.53 -5.81
CA SER A 43 3.87 -7.53 -4.99
C SER A 43 4.81 -8.70 -4.70
N CYS A 44 5.30 -8.82 -3.46
CA CYS A 44 6.30 -9.79 -3.08
C CYS A 44 5.71 -11.20 -2.95
N PHE A 45 4.82 -11.44 -1.98
CA PHE A 45 4.34 -12.78 -1.66
C PHE A 45 2.92 -13.08 -2.14
N GLY A 46 2.28 -12.15 -2.85
CA GLY A 46 1.12 -12.45 -3.70
C GLY A 46 1.56 -12.79 -5.12
N ASP A 47 1.25 -14.01 -5.60
CA ASP A 47 1.59 -14.42 -6.97
C ASP A 47 0.77 -15.63 -7.45
N ASN A 48 -0.31 -15.36 -8.17
CA ASN A 48 -1.17 -16.38 -8.75
C ASN A 48 -0.43 -17.25 -9.78
N ALA A 49 0.43 -16.65 -10.62
CA ALA A 49 1.10 -17.40 -11.68
C ALA A 49 2.15 -18.36 -11.12
N ALA A 50 2.91 -17.94 -10.11
CA ALA A 50 3.88 -18.79 -9.44
C ALA A 50 3.18 -19.92 -8.66
N ALA A 51 2.09 -19.63 -7.95
CA ALA A 51 1.28 -20.63 -7.25
C ALA A 51 0.66 -21.66 -8.20
N ASP A 52 0.14 -21.22 -9.36
CA ASP A 52 -0.41 -22.09 -10.40
C ASP A 52 0.68 -22.97 -11.05
N ALA A 53 1.89 -22.42 -11.26
CA ALA A 53 3.00 -23.12 -11.89
C ALA A 53 3.67 -24.13 -10.96
N ASP A 54 3.86 -23.78 -9.69
CA ASP A 54 4.41 -24.65 -8.66
C ASP A 54 3.60 -24.55 -7.35
N PRO A 55 2.60 -25.43 -7.17
CA PRO A 55 1.80 -25.48 -5.94
C PRO A 55 2.61 -25.79 -4.68
N SER A 56 3.86 -26.26 -4.80
CA SER A 56 4.72 -26.46 -3.63
C SER A 56 5.12 -25.13 -2.99
N LEU A 57 5.13 -24.02 -3.73
CA LEU A 57 5.41 -22.69 -3.21
C LEU A 57 4.34 -22.18 -2.24
N VAL A 58 3.11 -22.69 -2.35
CA VAL A 58 1.97 -22.19 -1.60
C VAL A 58 2.03 -22.61 -0.13
N PRO A 59 1.93 -21.68 0.83
CA PRO A 59 1.90 -22.02 2.25
C PRO A 59 0.60 -22.75 2.58
N VAL A 60 0.68 -23.70 3.53
CA VAL A 60 -0.48 -24.46 4.03
C VAL A 60 -0.67 -24.21 5.52
N ASP A 61 -1.90 -24.43 5.99
CA ASP A 61 -2.24 -24.48 7.41
C ASP A 61 -1.98 -25.87 8.03
N ASP A 62 -2.30 -26.02 9.31
CA ASP A 62 -2.08 -27.23 10.11
C ASP A 62 -2.85 -28.46 9.60
N MET A 63 -3.87 -28.25 8.77
CA MET A 63 -4.63 -29.31 8.10
C MET A 63 -4.15 -29.56 6.67
N GLY A 64 -3.06 -28.91 6.24
CA GLY A 64 -2.50 -29.02 4.90
C GLY A 64 -3.32 -28.29 3.83
N ARG A 65 -4.15 -27.33 4.22
CA ARG A 65 -4.98 -26.58 3.27
C ARG A 65 -4.20 -25.38 2.72
N PRO A 66 -4.14 -25.15 1.40
CA PRO A 66 -3.27 -24.15 0.79
C PRO A 66 -3.87 -22.73 0.86
N ALA A 67 -3.04 -21.69 0.96
CA ALA A 67 -3.47 -20.29 0.98
C ALA A 67 -3.69 -19.74 -0.44
N THR A 68 -4.78 -20.16 -1.08
CA THR A 68 -5.14 -19.79 -2.46
C THR A 68 -6.40 -18.94 -2.50
N ARG A 69 -6.55 -18.13 -3.56
CA ARG A 69 -7.73 -17.29 -3.87
C ARG A 69 -9.04 -18.06 -3.99
N ASP A 70 -8.97 -19.36 -4.25
CA ASP A 70 -10.14 -20.25 -4.25
C ASP A 70 -10.75 -20.45 -2.85
N ARG A 71 -10.08 -19.98 -1.79
CA ARG A 71 -10.56 -20.09 -0.41
C ARG A 71 -11.11 -18.78 0.09
N THR A 72 -12.06 -18.90 1.02
CA THR A 72 -12.65 -17.75 1.69
C THR A 72 -11.56 -16.92 2.37
N TYR A 73 -11.67 -15.60 2.19
CA TYR A 73 -10.79 -14.59 2.76
C TYR A 73 -9.38 -14.48 2.14
N PHE A 74 -9.22 -14.99 0.91
CA PHE A 74 -8.04 -14.79 0.07
C PHE A 74 -8.46 -14.15 -1.24
N ASP A 75 -7.90 -12.98 -1.54
CA ASP A 75 -8.15 -12.28 -2.80
C ASP A 75 -7.14 -12.68 -3.90
N TRP A 76 -6.01 -13.29 -3.50
CA TRP A 76 -4.96 -13.84 -4.36
C TRP A 76 -4.30 -15.08 -3.72
N ASP A 77 -3.47 -15.78 -4.50
CA ASP A 77 -2.66 -16.91 -4.07
C ASP A 77 -1.36 -16.42 -3.43
N TYR A 78 -0.99 -17.03 -2.31
CA TYR A 78 0.22 -16.69 -1.58
C TYR A 78 1.37 -17.60 -1.97
N VAL A 79 2.56 -17.02 -2.04
CA VAL A 79 3.84 -17.74 -2.03
C VAL A 79 4.43 -17.67 -0.62
N CYS A 80 4.96 -18.79 -0.14
CA CYS A 80 5.50 -18.89 1.22
C CYS A 80 6.77 -18.02 1.36
N PRO A 81 6.82 -17.07 2.32
CA PRO A 81 8.00 -16.24 2.56
C PRO A 81 9.28 -17.02 2.91
N SER A 82 9.12 -18.27 3.38
CA SER A 82 10.23 -19.18 3.67
C SER A 82 10.78 -19.88 2.42
N ARG A 83 10.48 -19.44 1.20
CA ARG A 83 11.03 -20.00 -0.04
C ARG A 83 12.23 -19.16 -0.50
N GLU A 84 13.44 -19.65 -0.22
CA GLU A 84 14.70 -18.97 -0.56
C GLU A 84 14.80 -18.64 -2.05
N ASP A 85 14.66 -19.62 -2.93
CA ASP A 85 14.73 -19.42 -4.39
C ASP A 85 13.73 -18.36 -4.89
N TYR A 86 12.55 -18.27 -4.27
CA TYR A 86 11.55 -17.27 -4.63
C TYR A 86 11.92 -15.88 -4.10
N ARG A 87 12.47 -15.78 -2.88
CA ARG A 87 13.04 -14.53 -2.33
C ARG A 87 14.16 -14.00 -3.22
N GLU A 88 15.07 -14.87 -3.67
CA GLU A 88 16.15 -14.50 -4.58
C GLU A 88 15.60 -13.89 -5.88
N GLY A 89 14.57 -14.50 -6.48
CA GLY A 89 13.91 -13.94 -7.66
C GLY A 89 13.21 -12.60 -7.40
N LEU A 90 12.64 -12.38 -6.22
CA LEU A 90 12.08 -11.08 -5.84
C LEU A 90 13.16 -10.01 -5.75
N PHE A 91 14.32 -10.35 -5.20
CA PHE A 91 15.43 -9.42 -5.11
C PHE A 91 15.98 -9.01 -6.48
N GLU A 92 16.01 -9.93 -7.46
CA GLU A 92 16.35 -9.58 -8.85
C GLU A 92 15.35 -8.56 -9.42
N VAL A 93 14.04 -8.74 -9.18
CA VAL A 93 13.01 -7.77 -9.60
C VAL A 93 13.17 -6.42 -8.90
N ILE A 94 13.54 -6.41 -7.63
CA ILE A 94 13.82 -5.17 -6.87
C ILE A 94 15.06 -4.47 -7.43
N ASP A 95 16.13 -5.21 -7.74
CA ASP A 95 17.34 -4.64 -8.36
C ASP A 95 17.00 -3.98 -9.71
N ASP A 96 16.21 -4.64 -10.56
CA ASP A 96 15.74 -4.07 -11.85
C ASP A 96 14.91 -2.79 -11.63
N CYS A 97 14.07 -2.74 -10.59
CA CYS A 97 13.31 -1.55 -10.23
C CYS A 97 14.24 -0.40 -9.81
N VAL A 98 15.24 -0.70 -8.99
CA VAL A 98 16.24 0.26 -8.48
C VAL A 98 17.09 0.82 -9.62
N GLU A 99 17.44 0.00 -10.61
CA GLU A 99 18.17 0.47 -11.81
C GLU A 99 17.37 1.53 -12.60
N ALA A 100 16.04 1.44 -12.60
CA ALA A 100 15.18 2.41 -13.27
C ALA A 100 14.86 3.63 -12.39
N ASN A 101 14.58 3.45 -11.10
CA ASN A 101 14.25 4.51 -10.15
C ASN A 101 14.71 4.11 -8.74
N GLU A 102 15.32 5.03 -8.00
CA GLU A 102 15.88 4.76 -6.66
C GLU A 102 14.83 4.45 -5.60
N ASP A 103 13.59 4.94 -5.76
CA ASP A 103 12.47 4.70 -4.86
C ASP A 103 11.71 3.43 -5.27
N VAL A 104 11.36 2.59 -4.30
CA VAL A 104 10.64 1.33 -4.52
C VAL A 104 9.52 1.15 -3.49
N ARG A 105 8.38 0.62 -3.95
CA ARG A 105 7.28 0.18 -3.09
C ARG A 105 7.23 -1.35 -3.01
N LEU A 106 7.36 -1.88 -1.81
CA LEU A 106 7.16 -3.28 -1.48
C LEU A 106 5.69 -3.52 -1.11
N ASP A 107 5.01 -4.39 -1.85
CA ASP A 107 3.60 -4.73 -1.65
C ASP A 107 3.42 -6.21 -1.29
N ASP A 108 2.28 -6.56 -0.69
CA ASP A 108 1.95 -7.94 -0.30
C ASP A 108 3.04 -8.65 0.51
N ILE A 109 3.63 -7.92 1.45
CA ILE A 109 4.62 -8.45 2.39
C ILE A 109 3.92 -9.20 3.51
N GLY A 110 4.44 -10.37 3.85
CA GLY A 110 3.99 -11.15 5.00
C GLY A 110 3.40 -12.51 4.66
N PHE A 111 3.11 -13.26 5.72
CA PHE A 111 2.39 -14.52 5.66
C PHE A 111 0.88 -14.30 5.44
N PRO A 112 0.16 -15.29 4.90
CA PRO A 112 -1.27 -15.14 4.57
C PRO A 112 -2.19 -14.85 5.76
N ARG A 113 -2.19 -15.72 6.78
CA ARG A 113 -3.01 -15.59 8.01
C ARG A 113 -2.32 -16.32 9.18
N ALA A 114 -2.84 -16.12 10.40
CA ALA A 114 -2.28 -16.66 11.64
C ALA A 114 -2.16 -18.19 11.64
N GLU A 115 -3.09 -18.90 10.99
CA GLU A 115 -3.14 -20.36 10.94
C GLU A 115 -2.19 -21.03 9.92
N TYR A 116 -1.55 -20.25 9.04
CA TYR A 116 -0.69 -20.77 7.96
C TYR A 116 0.80 -20.83 8.34
N CYS A 117 1.62 -21.20 7.35
CA CYS A 117 3.05 -21.53 7.49
C CYS A 117 3.29 -22.78 8.35
N ARG A 118 2.59 -23.85 7.94
CA ARG A 118 2.70 -25.22 8.44
C ARG A 118 3.17 -26.20 7.36
N CYS A 119 3.72 -25.68 6.26
CA CYS A 119 4.34 -26.52 5.23
C CYS A 119 5.65 -27.12 5.77
N GLY A 120 6.14 -28.19 5.15
CA GLY A 120 7.37 -28.86 5.59
C GLY A 120 8.59 -27.95 5.67
N VAL A 121 8.69 -26.94 4.79
CA VAL A 121 9.77 -25.94 4.84
C VAL A 121 9.65 -25.05 6.07
N CYS A 122 8.46 -24.51 6.35
CA CYS A 122 8.21 -23.71 7.56
C CYS A 122 8.47 -24.53 8.83
N GLU A 123 8.01 -25.79 8.88
CA GLU A 123 8.21 -26.65 10.05
C GLU A 123 9.70 -26.92 10.29
N GLN A 124 10.46 -27.29 9.24
CA GLN A 124 11.89 -27.51 9.36
C GLN A 124 12.62 -26.25 9.82
N ARG A 125 12.36 -25.10 9.19
CA ARG A 125 13.03 -23.83 9.53
C ARG A 125 12.70 -23.38 10.94
N PHE A 126 11.46 -23.53 11.39
CA PHE A 126 11.08 -23.23 12.76
C PHE A 126 11.83 -24.12 13.76
N GLU A 127 11.91 -25.44 13.50
CA GLU A 127 12.64 -26.40 14.34
C GLU A 127 14.15 -26.14 14.38
N GLU A 128 14.74 -25.65 13.28
CA GLU A 128 16.15 -25.30 13.17
C GLU A 128 16.48 -23.90 13.73
N SER A 129 15.46 -23.05 13.94
CA SER A 129 15.61 -21.70 14.48
C SER A 129 15.86 -21.69 15.99
N SER A 130 16.26 -20.53 16.52
CA SER A 130 16.36 -20.30 17.97
C SER A 130 15.06 -19.87 18.64
N HIS A 131 13.96 -19.80 17.90
CA HIS A 131 12.68 -19.32 18.43
C HIS A 131 11.86 -20.44 19.05
N ASP A 132 11.35 -20.19 20.26
CA ASP A 132 10.35 -21.06 20.90
C ASP A 132 8.91 -20.64 20.58
N ASP A 133 8.72 -19.43 20.03
CA ASP A 133 7.42 -18.89 19.60
C ASP A 133 7.39 -18.74 18.08
N ARG A 134 6.34 -19.30 17.46
CA ARG A 134 6.15 -19.27 16.02
C ARG A 134 5.82 -17.88 15.50
N PHE A 135 5.11 -17.05 16.26
CA PHE A 135 4.82 -15.70 15.79
C PHE A 135 6.08 -14.84 15.79
N ALA A 136 6.95 -15.00 16.79
CA ALA A 136 8.28 -14.38 16.80
C ALA A 136 9.14 -14.84 15.62
N TRP A 137 9.18 -16.14 15.33
CA TRP A 137 9.89 -16.63 14.15
C TRP A 137 9.31 -16.11 12.83
N ARG A 138 7.98 -16.00 12.72
CA ARG A 138 7.33 -15.44 11.53
C ARG A 138 7.67 -13.96 11.35
N ALA A 139 7.68 -13.20 12.44
CA ALA A 139 8.09 -11.81 12.41
C ALA A 139 9.53 -11.66 11.94
N ASP A 140 10.44 -12.43 12.54
CA ASP A 140 11.86 -12.47 12.17
C ASP A 140 12.07 -12.75 10.68
N VAL A 141 11.41 -13.78 10.13
CA VAL A 141 11.48 -14.11 8.68
C VAL A 141 11.07 -12.95 7.77
N ILE A 142 10.07 -12.16 8.17
CA ILE A 142 9.58 -11.03 7.36
C ILE A 142 10.48 -9.82 7.54
N THR A 143 10.90 -9.52 8.77
CA THR A 143 11.84 -8.43 9.06
C THR A 143 13.16 -8.64 8.33
N GLU A 144 13.74 -9.86 8.35
CA GLU A 144 14.95 -10.20 7.59
C GLU A 144 14.76 -9.98 6.08
N PHE A 145 13.61 -10.38 5.52
CA PHE A 145 13.33 -10.15 4.10
C PHE A 145 13.29 -8.65 3.77
N VAL A 146 12.65 -7.84 4.63
CA VAL A 146 12.55 -6.39 4.43
C VAL A 146 13.92 -5.74 4.58
N GLU A 147 14.71 -6.11 5.59
CA GLU A 147 16.08 -5.62 5.77
C GLU A 147 16.93 -5.87 4.51
N GLU A 148 16.95 -7.11 4.01
CA GLU A 148 17.70 -7.48 2.79
C GLU A 148 17.19 -6.74 1.54
N ALA A 149 15.88 -6.47 1.44
CA ALA A 149 15.31 -5.69 0.35
C ALA A 149 15.75 -4.22 0.43
N VAL A 150 15.71 -3.63 1.64
CA VAL A 150 16.07 -2.23 1.88
C VAL A 150 17.55 -1.97 1.68
N GLU A 151 18.44 -2.92 1.99
CA GLU A 151 19.87 -2.82 1.67
C GLU A 151 20.16 -2.61 0.17
N ARG A 152 19.21 -2.96 -0.70
CA ARG A 152 19.31 -2.82 -2.16
C ARG A 152 18.72 -1.51 -2.68
N ILE A 153 17.84 -0.86 -1.90
CA ILE A 153 17.08 0.32 -2.32
C ILE A 153 17.79 1.58 -1.79
N PRO A 154 18.44 2.38 -2.67
CA PRO A 154 19.18 3.57 -2.24
C PRO A 154 18.28 4.78 -1.98
N GLY A 155 17.06 4.78 -2.54
CA GLY A 155 16.06 5.83 -2.36
C GLY A 155 15.07 5.51 -1.25
N ARG A 156 13.86 6.05 -1.37
CA ARG A 156 12.79 5.86 -0.38
C ARG A 156 12.12 4.50 -0.52
N VAL A 157 11.90 3.86 0.62
CA VAL A 157 11.20 2.58 0.73
C VAL A 157 9.76 2.84 1.17
N TYR A 158 8.82 2.42 0.33
CA TYR A 158 7.41 2.36 0.68
C TYR A 158 7.02 0.93 0.97
N MET A 159 6.21 0.68 2.00
CA MET A 159 5.72 -0.67 2.29
C MET A 159 4.22 -0.67 2.53
N THR A 160 3.49 -1.55 1.85
CA THR A 160 2.06 -1.68 2.10
C THR A 160 1.77 -2.47 3.37
N LEU A 161 0.82 -2.00 4.18
CA LEU A 161 0.29 -2.73 5.33
C LEU A 161 -1.15 -3.20 5.07
N TYR A 162 -1.57 -4.31 5.69
CA TYR A 162 -2.99 -4.64 5.75
C TYR A 162 -3.74 -3.58 6.59
N PRO A 163 -5.01 -3.25 6.27
CA PRO A 163 -5.77 -2.22 6.96
C PRO A 163 -6.34 -2.69 8.31
N ASP A 164 -5.45 -3.10 9.22
CA ASP A 164 -5.81 -3.59 10.56
C ASP A 164 -4.86 -2.99 11.63
N PRO A 165 -5.16 -1.80 12.17
CA PRO A 165 -4.27 -1.07 13.07
C PRO A 165 -4.32 -1.57 14.52
N TYR A 166 -5.09 -2.63 14.81
CA TYR A 166 -5.23 -3.09 16.18
C TYR A 166 -3.91 -3.72 16.69
N PRO A 167 -3.47 -3.39 17.92
CA PRO A 167 -2.22 -3.89 18.45
C PRO A 167 -2.08 -5.41 18.36
N GLY A 168 -0.98 -5.88 17.76
CA GLY A 168 -0.66 -7.30 17.59
C GLY A 168 -1.36 -8.00 16.42
N HIS A 169 -2.36 -7.39 15.77
CA HIS A 169 -3.08 -8.06 14.70
C HIS A 169 -2.22 -8.33 13.46
N LEU A 170 -1.46 -7.34 12.99
CA LEU A 170 -0.57 -7.51 11.84
C LEU A 170 0.56 -8.50 12.12
N TYR A 171 1.09 -8.48 13.35
CA TYR A 171 2.07 -9.42 13.85
C TYR A 171 1.56 -10.86 13.80
N GLU A 172 0.40 -11.15 14.41
CA GLU A 172 -0.18 -12.49 14.42
C GLU A 172 -0.64 -12.94 13.03
N ARG A 173 -1.28 -12.04 12.28
CA ARG A 173 -1.85 -12.34 10.97
C ARG A 173 -0.76 -12.66 9.95
N ALA A 174 0.23 -11.78 9.83
CA ALA A 174 1.14 -11.73 8.69
C ALA A 174 2.62 -11.78 9.08
N GLY A 175 2.96 -11.78 10.38
CA GLY A 175 4.35 -11.66 10.82
C GLY A 175 4.90 -10.25 10.62
N LEU A 176 4.05 -9.22 10.65
CA LEU A 176 4.47 -7.83 10.52
C LEU A 176 4.68 -7.23 11.91
N ASP A 177 5.93 -7.19 12.36
CA ASP A 177 6.33 -6.48 13.58
C ASP A 177 6.60 -5.01 13.27
N LEU A 178 5.63 -4.14 13.58
CA LEU A 178 5.69 -2.74 13.19
C LEU A 178 6.89 -2.02 13.80
N GLU A 179 7.22 -2.28 15.07
CA GLU A 179 8.35 -1.62 15.74
C GLU A 179 9.68 -1.95 15.04
N ALA A 180 9.86 -3.20 14.62
CA ALA A 180 11.04 -3.61 13.86
C ALA A 180 11.04 -3.06 12.42
N LEU A 181 9.88 -3.08 11.75
CA LEU A 181 9.76 -2.63 10.36
C LEU A 181 9.94 -1.11 10.21
N GLU A 182 9.57 -0.33 11.24
CA GLU A 182 9.75 1.14 11.26
C GLU A 182 11.20 1.58 11.14
N GLU A 183 12.17 0.73 11.52
CA GLU A 183 13.59 1.02 11.36
C GLU A 183 14.05 0.96 9.88
N HIS A 184 13.26 0.35 9.00
CA HIS A 184 13.63 0.06 7.61
C HIS A 184 12.76 0.77 6.56
N VAL A 185 11.56 1.22 6.93
CA VAL A 185 10.58 1.77 5.99
C VAL A 185 10.45 3.28 6.16
N ASP A 186 10.54 4.03 5.06
CA ASP A 186 10.40 5.49 5.09
C ASP A 186 8.94 5.95 5.13
N GLU A 187 8.03 5.17 4.54
CA GLU A 187 6.61 5.50 4.50
C GLU A 187 5.74 4.25 4.29
N PHE A 188 4.76 4.02 5.16
CA PHE A 188 3.80 2.95 4.96
C PHE A 188 2.68 3.37 4.01
N VAL A 189 2.07 2.41 3.32
CA VAL A 189 0.86 2.64 2.52
C VAL A 189 -0.26 1.74 3.01
N VAL A 190 -1.41 2.31 3.32
CA VAL A 190 -2.57 1.56 3.84
C VAL A 190 -3.73 1.65 2.83
N PRO A 191 -4.06 0.55 2.13
CA PRO A 191 -5.19 0.50 1.22
C PRO A 191 -6.51 0.42 2.01
N LEU A 192 -7.32 1.48 1.92
CA LEU A 192 -8.65 1.57 2.51
C LEU A 192 -9.70 1.54 1.41
N TYR A 193 -9.90 0.37 0.81
CA TYR A 193 -10.74 0.21 -0.37
C TYR A 193 -12.22 -0.02 -0.06
N ASP A 194 -13.06 0.75 -0.73
CA ASP A 194 -14.50 0.55 -0.81
C ASP A 194 -14.97 0.96 -2.21
N THR A 195 -15.88 0.18 -2.80
CA THR A 195 -16.43 0.48 -4.12
C THR A 195 -17.46 1.61 -4.13
N ALA A 196 -17.88 2.09 -2.96
CA ALA A 196 -18.96 3.04 -2.83
C ALA A 196 -18.63 4.24 -1.92
N TYR A 197 -17.93 4.03 -0.80
CA TYR A 197 -17.66 5.05 0.23
C TYR A 197 -18.91 5.84 0.67
N GLU A 198 -20.08 5.19 0.73
CA GLU A 198 -21.33 5.85 1.18
C GLU A 198 -21.23 6.33 2.64
N THR A 199 -20.27 5.83 3.40
CA THR A 199 -19.98 6.28 4.75
C THR A 199 -18.48 6.12 5.03
N THR A 200 -17.89 7.10 5.74
CA THR A 200 -16.45 7.22 5.96
C THR A 200 -16.00 6.99 7.41
N TYR A 201 -16.91 6.73 8.36
CA TYR A 201 -16.51 6.53 9.78
C TYR A 201 -15.53 5.36 9.96
N TRP A 202 -15.64 4.32 9.13
CA TRP A 202 -14.75 3.16 9.21
C TRP A 202 -13.35 3.52 8.69
N LEU A 203 -13.29 4.34 7.64
CA LEU A 203 -12.05 4.87 7.06
C LEU A 203 -11.34 5.73 8.10
N GLU A 204 -12.07 6.67 8.70
CA GLU A 204 -11.57 7.52 9.81
C GLU A 204 -11.04 6.66 10.97
N THR A 205 -11.81 5.65 11.38
CA THR A 205 -11.45 4.78 12.51
C THR A 205 -10.16 4.00 12.24
N ILE A 206 -9.98 3.49 11.01
CA ILE A 206 -8.78 2.74 10.63
C ILE A 206 -7.58 3.67 10.47
N ALA A 207 -7.73 4.78 9.74
CA ALA A 207 -6.66 5.75 9.52
C ALA A 207 -6.14 6.32 10.85
N ARG A 208 -7.06 6.71 11.75
CA ARG A 208 -6.70 7.15 13.11
C ARG A 208 -6.02 6.06 13.94
N GLY A 209 -6.37 4.79 13.69
CA GLY A 209 -5.71 3.66 14.31
C GLY A 209 -4.23 3.61 13.95
N PHE A 210 -3.88 3.80 12.67
CA PHE A 210 -2.50 3.86 12.20
C PHE A 210 -1.76 5.11 12.67
N ASP A 211 -2.41 6.28 12.67
CA ASP A 211 -1.88 7.51 13.27
C ASP A 211 -1.51 7.33 14.76
N SER A 212 -2.22 6.44 15.47
CA SER A 212 -1.88 6.10 16.86
C SER A 212 -0.82 5.01 17.00
N ALA A 213 -0.64 4.17 15.98
CA ALA A 213 0.16 2.95 16.06
C ALA A 213 1.56 3.11 15.46
N LEU A 214 1.76 4.05 14.53
CA LEU A 214 2.99 4.25 13.80
C LEU A 214 3.69 5.56 14.21
N GLU A 215 5.01 5.50 14.36
CA GLU A 215 5.89 6.67 14.37
C GLU A 215 6.32 7.05 12.95
N THR A 216 6.49 6.07 12.05
CA THR A 216 6.79 6.28 10.63
C THR A 216 5.55 6.79 9.90
N PRO A 217 5.67 7.81 9.00
CA PRO A 217 4.52 8.34 8.28
C PRO A 217 3.85 7.25 7.44
N PHE A 218 2.53 7.38 7.26
CA PHE A 218 1.77 6.50 6.38
C PHE A 218 0.89 7.31 5.44
N SER A 219 0.69 6.77 4.24
CA SER A 219 -0.23 7.28 3.24
C SER A 219 -1.44 6.38 3.12
N VAL A 220 -2.60 6.96 2.84
CA VAL A 220 -3.85 6.21 2.63
C VAL A 220 -4.06 6.01 1.14
N GLU A 221 -4.28 4.77 0.71
CA GLU A 221 -4.63 4.45 -0.68
C GLU A 221 -6.14 4.19 -0.81
N LEU A 222 -6.82 5.01 -1.60
CA LEU A 222 -8.25 4.93 -1.88
C LEU A 222 -8.53 4.25 -3.21
N TYR A 223 -9.56 3.42 -3.25
CA TYR A 223 -10.01 2.78 -4.47
C TYR A 223 -10.79 3.78 -5.33
N ALA A 224 -10.33 4.06 -6.55
CA ALA A 224 -10.99 5.07 -7.39
C ALA A 224 -11.95 4.47 -8.44
N VAL A 225 -12.01 3.14 -8.59
CA VAL A 225 -12.70 2.51 -9.73
C VAL A 225 -14.21 2.57 -9.58
N ASN A 226 -14.89 3.23 -10.53
CA ASN A 226 -16.34 3.39 -10.58
C ASN A 226 -16.99 3.93 -9.28
N VAL A 227 -16.24 4.68 -8.47
CA VAL A 227 -16.76 5.33 -7.26
C VAL A 227 -17.43 6.66 -7.64
N ASP A 228 -18.55 6.98 -7.00
CA ASP A 228 -19.17 8.30 -7.15
C ASP A 228 -18.20 9.42 -6.73
N VAL A 229 -18.08 10.47 -7.55
CA VAL A 229 -17.09 11.54 -7.34
C VAL A 229 -17.29 12.25 -6.00
N ASP A 230 -18.54 12.47 -5.57
CA ASP A 230 -18.82 13.16 -4.30
C ASP A 230 -18.43 12.29 -3.11
N ASN A 231 -18.70 10.98 -3.19
CA ASN A 231 -18.25 10.04 -2.16
C ASN A 231 -16.72 9.90 -2.11
N LEU A 232 -16.06 9.91 -3.29
CA LEU A 232 -14.60 9.84 -3.36
C LEU A 232 -13.94 11.10 -2.77
N ILE A 233 -14.50 12.30 -3.04
CA ILE A 233 -14.05 13.55 -2.41
C ILE A 233 -14.22 13.47 -0.88
N HIS A 234 -15.35 12.94 -0.40
CA HIS A 234 -15.55 12.83 1.03
C HIS A 234 -14.58 11.83 1.69
N ALA A 235 -14.28 10.72 1.04
CA ALA A 235 -13.25 9.77 1.50
C ALA A 235 -11.85 10.40 1.48
N LEU A 236 -11.54 11.19 0.45
CA LEU A 236 -10.30 11.96 0.32
C LEU A 236 -10.11 12.91 1.50
N GLU A 237 -11.10 13.75 1.81
CA GLU A 237 -11.03 14.70 2.93
C GLU A 237 -10.71 14.01 4.27
N VAL A 238 -11.30 12.83 4.50
CA VAL A 238 -11.04 12.05 5.72
C VAL A 238 -9.63 11.46 5.70
N ALA A 239 -9.18 10.94 4.57
CA ALA A 239 -7.84 10.39 4.42
C ALA A 239 -6.75 11.47 4.61
N GLU A 240 -6.98 12.68 4.10
CA GLU A 240 -6.06 13.83 4.21
C GLU A 240 -5.85 14.31 5.66
N GLU A 241 -6.82 14.10 6.54
CA GLU A 241 -6.70 14.49 7.95
C GLU A 241 -5.65 13.64 8.71
N TYR A 242 -5.42 12.39 8.28
CA TYR A 242 -4.58 11.43 9.02
C TYR A 242 -3.33 10.99 8.27
N GLY A 243 -3.36 10.87 6.95
CA GLY A 243 -2.24 10.38 6.15
C GLY A 243 -1.29 11.49 5.70
N GLU A 244 -0.01 11.15 5.51
CA GLU A 244 0.99 12.03 4.90
C GLU A 244 0.61 12.39 3.45
N SER A 245 0.11 11.38 2.71
CA SER A 245 -0.43 11.55 1.35
C SER A 245 -1.68 10.69 1.14
N VAL A 246 -2.46 11.05 0.12
CA VAL A 246 -3.57 10.22 -0.35
C VAL A 246 -3.27 9.73 -1.76
N LEU A 247 -3.29 8.42 -1.93
CA LEU A 247 -3.02 7.73 -3.20
C LEU A 247 -4.34 7.22 -3.78
N PHE A 248 -4.49 7.28 -5.10
CA PHE A 248 -5.66 6.76 -5.78
C PHE A 248 -5.32 5.52 -6.61
N GLY A 249 -5.91 4.38 -6.22
CA GLY A 249 -5.72 3.11 -6.91
C GLY A 249 -6.60 2.96 -8.16
N TYR A 250 -5.99 2.46 -9.23
CA TYR A 250 -6.58 1.79 -10.39
C TYR A 250 -7.44 2.60 -11.38
N GLU A 251 -8.04 3.74 -11.00
CA GLU A 251 -8.76 4.61 -11.95
C GLU A 251 -8.35 6.09 -11.85
N ALA A 252 -7.18 6.40 -12.42
CA ALA A 252 -6.59 7.74 -12.44
C ALA A 252 -7.52 8.83 -12.99
N SER A 253 -8.38 8.50 -13.96
CA SER A 253 -9.34 9.45 -14.54
C SER A 253 -10.40 9.92 -13.55
N ASN A 254 -10.88 9.02 -12.69
CA ASN A 254 -11.89 9.34 -11.68
C ASN A 254 -11.27 10.16 -10.54
N ALA A 255 -10.08 9.76 -10.08
CA ALA A 255 -9.28 10.52 -9.12
C ALA A 255 -9.02 11.96 -9.60
N ARG A 256 -8.60 12.12 -10.85
CA ARG A 256 -8.41 13.45 -11.46
C ARG A 256 -9.70 14.27 -11.48
N ALA A 257 -10.86 13.64 -11.71
CA ALA A 257 -12.14 14.32 -11.69
C ALA A 257 -12.49 14.81 -10.28
N ALA A 258 -12.26 13.98 -9.25
CA ALA A 258 -12.44 14.33 -7.84
C ALA A 258 -11.55 15.53 -7.44
N LEU A 259 -10.23 15.44 -7.69
CA LEU A 259 -9.29 16.51 -7.36
C LEU A 259 -9.63 17.85 -8.03
N ARG A 260 -10.02 17.81 -9.32
CA ARG A 260 -10.41 19.03 -10.04
C ARG A 260 -11.71 19.64 -9.50
N ARG A 261 -12.65 18.82 -9.03
CA ARG A 261 -13.91 19.29 -8.45
C ARG A 261 -13.70 19.87 -7.06
N GLN A 262 -12.95 19.19 -6.19
CA GLN A 262 -12.56 19.71 -4.87
C GLN A 262 -11.90 21.09 -4.99
N GLN A 263 -10.90 21.23 -5.87
CA GLN A 263 -10.23 22.52 -6.11
C GLN A 263 -11.16 23.61 -6.68
N ALA A 264 -12.22 23.23 -7.41
CA ALA A 264 -13.19 24.20 -7.92
C ALA A 264 -14.11 24.70 -6.79
N ASP A 265 -14.59 23.79 -5.93
CA ASP A 265 -15.47 24.10 -4.81
C ASP A 265 -14.76 24.99 -3.76
N GLU A 266 -13.46 24.77 -3.52
CA GLU A 266 -12.63 25.64 -2.67
C GLU A 266 -12.55 27.08 -3.20
N ARG A 267 -12.43 27.26 -4.53
CA ARG A 267 -12.33 28.58 -5.16
C ARG A 267 -13.65 29.34 -5.18
N GLU A 268 -14.79 28.65 -5.30
CA GLU A 268 -16.10 29.29 -5.18
C GLU A 268 -16.38 29.79 -3.75
N GLY A 269 -15.75 29.17 -2.74
CA GLY A 269 -15.78 29.60 -1.34
C GLY A 269 -15.00 30.89 -1.03
N GLU A 270 -14.04 31.29 -1.88
CA GLU A 270 -13.29 32.54 -1.72
C GLU A 270 -14.16 33.74 -2.13
N THR A 271 -14.81 34.37 -1.14
CA THR A 271 -15.59 35.59 -1.37
C THR A 271 -14.64 36.77 -1.62
N TYR A 272 -14.45 37.17 -2.88
CA TYR A 272 -13.80 38.43 -3.21
C TYR A 272 -14.71 39.59 -2.76
N GLY A 273 -14.46 40.10 -1.54
CA GLY A 273 -15.13 41.30 -1.04
C GLY A 273 -14.93 42.46 -2.01
N GLU A 274 -16.02 43.04 -2.51
CA GLU A 274 -15.98 44.19 -3.43
C GLU A 274 -15.15 45.34 -2.82
N PRO A 275 -14.23 45.97 -3.59
CA PRO A 275 -13.52 47.15 -3.11
C PRO A 275 -14.52 48.29 -2.89
N GLY A 276 -14.61 48.72 -1.63
CA GLY A 276 -15.54 49.76 -1.18
C GLY A 276 -15.51 50.99 -2.06
N SER A 277 -16.70 51.37 -2.53
CA SER A 277 -16.95 52.61 -3.24
C SER A 277 -16.62 53.81 -2.35
N GLU A 278 -15.62 54.59 -2.76
CA GLU A 278 -15.34 55.90 -2.17
C GLU A 278 -16.54 56.83 -2.38
N SER A 279 -17.29 57.09 -1.31
CA SER A 279 -18.28 58.15 -1.27
C SER A 279 -17.58 59.52 -1.28
N ARG A 280 -17.48 60.15 -2.46
CA ARG A 280 -17.14 61.58 -2.57
C ARG A 280 -18.31 62.42 -2.09
N SER A 281 -18.22 62.93 -0.86
CA SER A 281 -19.04 64.04 -0.38
C SER A 281 -18.64 65.33 -1.11
N GLN A 282 -19.51 65.82 -2.01
CA GLN A 282 -19.49 67.21 -2.43
C GLN A 282 -20.24 68.04 -1.38
N SER A 283 -19.52 68.86 -0.63
CA SER A 283 -20.08 70.03 0.08
C SER A 283 -19.79 71.26 -0.77
N GLY A 284 -20.86 71.87 -1.28
CA GLY A 284 -20.81 73.18 -1.93
C GLY A 284 -20.87 74.31 -0.91
N GLU A 285 -20.14 75.38 -1.21
CA GLU A 285 -20.42 76.78 -0.86
C GLU A 285 -20.31 77.60 -2.14
#